data_AF-A0A560G3B9-F1
#
_entry.id   AF-A0A560G3B9-F1
#
_cell.length_a   1.000
_cell.length_b   1.000
_cell.length_c   1.000
_cell.angle_alpha   90.00
_cell.angle_beta   90.00
_cell.angle_gamma   90.00
#
_symmetry.space_group_name_H-M   'P 1'
#
loop_
_entity.id
_entity.type
_entity.pdbx_description
1 polymer ?
#
loop_
_entity_poly.entity_id
_entity_poly.type
_entity_poly.pdbx_seq_one_letter_code
_entity_poly.pdbx_strand_id
1 'polypeptide(L)'
;MNANPHPRPVPTEDACRSVSAQARLTDIVVLSAGHPSRPAVEQLVRETYAQAYGARIGRFPRLMMAAFDQHGNPACAAGVRTTADGFFSEAYLDQPIERILGQRSGRHVHRARVFEITTLVSRRADLSAGFFHSLACRGALDGYDWCFFTATARLRQLLARLYPPLLVLAQADPARQADAAAWGRYYESAPAVCAADDWPFLSPGPTRTAEAAAGAAHA
;
A
#
# COMPACT_ATOMS: atom_id res chain seq x y z
N MET A 1 -15.84 -29.94 -55.72
CA MET A 1 -14.60 -30.44 -55.09
C MET A 1 -13.98 -29.27 -54.35
N ASN A 2 -14.65 -28.81 -53.30
CA ASN A 2 -14.52 -29.21 -51.88
C ASN A 2 -13.47 -28.37 -51.18
N ALA A 3 -13.94 -27.23 -50.68
CA ALA A 3 -13.32 -26.51 -49.59
C ALA A 3 -13.31 -27.39 -48.34
N ASN A 4 -12.16 -27.48 -47.67
CA ASN A 4 -12.08 -27.94 -46.29
C ASN A 4 -11.15 -26.97 -45.53
N PRO A 5 -11.62 -26.28 -44.49
CA PRO A 5 -10.81 -25.35 -43.72
C PRO A 5 -9.97 -26.11 -42.70
N HIS A 6 -8.66 -25.85 -42.66
CA HIS A 6 -7.80 -26.36 -41.60
C HIS A 6 -8.21 -25.72 -40.25
N PRO A 7 -8.48 -26.53 -39.20
CA PRO A 7 -8.75 -26.01 -37.87
C PRO A 7 -7.48 -25.45 -37.24
N ARG A 8 -7.59 -24.28 -36.59
CA ARG A 8 -6.55 -23.70 -35.74
C ARG A 8 -6.22 -24.69 -34.60
N PRO A 9 -4.95 -24.80 -34.17
CA PRO A 9 -4.62 -25.60 -33.00
C PRO A 9 -5.29 -25.00 -31.77
N VAL A 10 -6.07 -25.85 -31.08
CA VAL A 10 -6.56 -25.59 -29.72
C VAL A 10 -5.34 -25.69 -28.80
N PRO A 11 -5.02 -24.67 -27.98
CA PRO A 11 -3.98 -24.81 -26.98
C PRO A 11 -4.41 -25.88 -25.98
N THR A 12 -3.58 -26.90 -25.87
CA THR A 12 -3.70 -27.99 -24.91
C THR A 12 -3.72 -27.48 -23.48
N GLU A 13 -4.78 -27.84 -22.76
CA GLU A 13 -4.84 -27.85 -21.29
C GLU A 13 -3.79 -28.83 -20.77
N ASP A 14 -2.57 -28.35 -20.50
CA ASP A 14 -1.67 -28.84 -19.44
C ASP A 14 -0.27 -28.25 -19.65
N ALA A 15 -0.06 -27.01 -19.20
CA ALA A 15 1.28 -26.46 -19.01
C ALA A 15 1.25 -25.29 -18.02
N CYS A 16 1.00 -25.57 -16.74
CA CYS A 16 1.76 -25.09 -15.58
C CYS A 16 0.94 -25.39 -14.31
N ARG A 17 1.16 -26.56 -13.74
CA ARG A 17 0.66 -26.91 -12.40
C ARG A 17 1.25 -25.92 -11.39
N SER A 18 0.35 -25.41 -10.55
CA SER A 18 0.56 -24.76 -9.27
C SER A 18 1.33 -23.43 -9.25
N VAL A 19 0.66 -22.36 -9.66
CA VAL A 19 0.74 -21.12 -8.87
C VAL A 19 -0.01 -21.40 -7.57
N SER A 20 0.72 -21.68 -6.50
CA SER A 20 0.12 -21.94 -5.18
C SER A 20 -0.73 -20.76 -4.74
N ALA A 21 -2.02 -21.04 -4.56
CA ALA A 21 -3.05 -20.26 -3.88
C ALA A 21 -2.61 -18.87 -3.41
N GLN A 22 -2.95 -17.85 -4.20
CA GLN A 22 -3.16 -16.51 -3.68
C GLN A 22 -3.96 -16.64 -2.37
N ALA A 23 -3.34 -16.29 -1.25
CA ALA A 23 -4.07 -15.99 -0.04
C ALA A 23 -5.01 -14.83 -0.40
N ARG A 24 -6.26 -15.14 -0.75
CA ARG A 24 -7.31 -14.14 -0.91
C ARG A 24 -7.39 -13.46 0.45
N LEU A 25 -6.92 -12.23 0.54
CA LEU A 25 -7.27 -11.38 1.66
C LEU A 25 -8.78 -11.14 1.51
N THR A 26 -9.54 -11.96 2.23
CA THR A 26 -10.97 -11.83 2.41
C THR A 26 -11.22 -10.42 2.93
N ASP A 27 -12.03 -9.66 2.19
CA ASP A 27 -12.57 -8.31 2.43
C ASP A 27 -11.91 -7.47 3.53
N ILE A 28 -11.41 -6.28 3.17
CA ILE A 28 -11.02 -5.29 4.16
C ILE A 28 -12.23 -4.89 5.01
N VAL A 29 -12.06 -5.01 6.32
CA VAL A 29 -13.03 -4.57 7.32
C VAL A 29 -12.62 -3.18 7.81
N VAL A 30 -13.59 -2.25 7.85
CA VAL A 30 -13.42 -0.92 8.46
C VAL A 30 -13.82 -0.98 9.92
N LEU A 31 -12.94 -0.45 10.77
CA LEU A 31 -13.00 -0.55 12.22
C LEU A 31 -13.11 0.86 12.81
N SER A 32 -14.33 1.23 13.24
CA SER A 32 -14.56 2.43 14.04
C SER A 32 -14.09 2.22 15.49
N ALA A 33 -14.10 3.28 16.31
CA ALA A 33 -13.60 3.22 17.70
C ALA A 33 -14.27 2.14 18.57
N GLY A 34 -15.55 1.84 18.34
CA GLY A 34 -16.30 0.84 19.10
C GLY A 34 -16.30 -0.56 18.49
N HIS A 35 -15.59 -0.81 17.38
CA HIS A 35 -15.66 -2.10 16.70
C HIS A 35 -15.02 -3.20 17.56
N PRO A 36 -15.68 -4.36 17.77
CA PRO A 36 -15.22 -5.40 18.70
C PRO A 36 -13.83 -5.96 18.36
N SER A 37 -13.50 -6.07 17.07
CA SER A 37 -12.19 -6.54 16.61
C SER A 37 -11.06 -5.50 16.73
N ARG A 38 -11.38 -4.23 17.02
CA ARG A 38 -10.39 -3.14 17.02
C ARG A 38 -9.24 -3.35 18.02
N PRO A 39 -9.47 -3.76 19.28
CA PRO A 39 -8.38 -3.97 20.22
C PRO A 39 -7.33 -4.98 19.73
N ALA A 40 -7.78 -6.09 19.12
CA ALA A 40 -6.88 -7.11 18.57
C ALA A 40 -6.06 -6.57 17.38
N VAL A 41 -6.66 -5.72 16.56
CA VAL A 41 -5.99 -5.11 15.40
C VAL A 41 -4.98 -4.04 15.84
N GLU A 42 -5.33 -3.21 16.82
CA GLU A 42 -4.37 -2.27 17.41
C GLU A 42 -3.19 -3.00 18.07
N GLN A 43 -3.47 -4.13 18.72
CA GLN A 43 -2.44 -4.96 19.34
C GLN A 43 -1.46 -5.53 18.29
N LEU A 44 -1.96 -6.03 17.16
CA LEU A 44 -1.11 -6.47 16.03
C LEU A 44 -0.15 -5.35 15.59
N VAL A 45 -0.66 -4.12 15.46
CA VAL A 45 0.18 -2.97 15.07
C VAL A 45 1.23 -2.68 16.13
N ARG A 46 0.84 -2.61 17.41
CA ARG A 46 1.77 -2.35 18.53
C ARG A 46 2.89 -3.38 18.55
N GLU A 47 2.54 -4.66 18.49
CA GLU A 47 3.51 -5.77 18.52
C GLU A 47 4.45 -5.72 17.32
N THR A 48 3.92 -5.52 16.11
CA THR A 48 4.75 -5.49 14.90
C THR A 48 5.76 -4.33 14.92
N TYR A 49 5.32 -3.14 15.31
CA TYR A 49 6.20 -1.97 15.40
C TYR A 49 7.19 -2.07 16.57
N ALA A 50 6.78 -2.62 17.71
CA ALA A 50 7.66 -2.89 18.84
C ALA A 50 8.74 -3.91 18.47
N GLN A 51 8.38 -5.00 17.80
CA GLN A 51 9.33 -6.04 17.38
C GLN A 51 10.30 -5.54 16.30
N ALA A 52 9.81 -4.83 15.29
CA ALA A 52 10.63 -4.38 14.17
C ALA A 52 11.56 -3.21 14.55
N TYR A 53 11.06 -2.27 15.35
CA TYR A 53 11.73 -0.98 15.56
C TYR A 53 11.96 -0.62 17.04
N GLY A 54 11.46 -1.41 18.00
CA GLY A 54 11.42 -1.00 19.40
C GLY A 54 10.45 0.16 19.65
N ALA A 55 9.50 0.39 18.75
CA ALA A 55 8.55 1.48 18.83
C ALA A 55 7.43 1.22 19.84
N ARG A 56 6.89 2.29 20.45
CA ARG A 56 5.73 2.27 21.33
C ARG A 56 4.61 3.12 20.74
N ILE A 57 3.70 2.48 20.01
CA ILE A 57 2.55 3.15 19.39
C ILE A 57 1.46 3.39 20.44
N GLY A 58 1.33 4.65 20.88
CA GLY A 58 0.38 5.03 21.94
C GLY A 58 -1.01 5.46 21.45
N ARG A 59 -1.15 5.84 20.17
CA ARG A 59 -2.40 6.41 19.63
C ARG A 59 -2.69 5.93 18.22
N PHE A 60 -3.96 5.71 17.95
CA PHE A 60 -4.49 5.28 16.66
C PHE A 60 -5.52 6.30 16.14
N PRO A 61 -5.65 6.47 14.82
CA PRO A 61 -6.68 7.32 14.24
C PRO A 61 -8.09 6.74 14.47
N ARG A 62 -9.14 7.54 14.22
CA ARG A 62 -10.54 7.12 14.42
C ARG A 62 -10.91 5.90 13.56
N LEU A 63 -10.33 5.78 12.38
CA LEU A 63 -10.57 4.67 11.47
C LEU A 63 -9.34 3.77 11.39
N MET A 64 -9.59 2.47 11.49
CA MET A 64 -8.62 1.46 11.10
C MET A 64 -9.21 0.55 10.05
N MET A 65 -8.35 -0.07 9.27
CA MET A 65 -8.72 -1.08 8.30
C MET A 65 -7.90 -2.33 8.54
N ALA A 66 -8.51 -3.49 8.44
CA ALA A 66 -7.85 -4.76 8.65
C ALA A 66 -8.33 -5.82 7.69
N ALA A 67 -7.47 -6.81 7.44
CA ALA A 67 -7.85 -8.06 6.81
C ALA A 67 -7.58 -9.19 7.80
N PHE A 68 -8.47 -10.18 7.81
CA PHE A 68 -8.44 -11.29 8.74
C PHE A 68 -8.12 -12.59 8.02
N ASP A 69 -7.45 -13.52 8.71
CA ASP A 69 -7.24 -14.86 8.20
C ASP A 69 -8.52 -15.72 8.33
N GLN A 70 -8.48 -16.94 7.80
CA GLN A 70 -9.58 -17.91 7.87
C GLN A 70 -10.00 -18.30 9.29
N HIS A 71 -9.19 -17.98 10.30
CA HIS A 71 -9.46 -18.24 11.71
C HIS A 71 -9.97 -16.98 12.44
N GLY A 72 -10.19 -15.88 11.72
CA GLY A 72 -10.66 -14.62 12.31
C GLY A 72 -9.57 -13.82 13.03
N ASN A 73 -8.29 -14.16 12.87
CA ASN A 73 -7.20 -13.37 13.45
C ASN A 73 -6.78 -12.24 12.50
N PRO A 74 -6.41 -11.06 13.02
CA PRO A 74 -5.85 -9.99 12.21
C PRO A 74 -4.59 -10.45 11.47
N ALA A 75 -4.64 -10.44 10.14
CA ALA A 75 -3.50 -10.78 9.28
C ALA A 75 -2.78 -9.51 8.81
N CYS A 76 -3.52 -8.45 8.51
CA CYS A 76 -2.99 -7.14 8.15
C CYS A 76 -3.79 -6.04 8.83
N ALA A 77 -3.15 -4.89 9.06
CA ALA A 77 -3.80 -3.73 9.66
C ALA A 77 -3.16 -2.42 9.16
N ALA A 78 -3.96 -1.36 9.11
CA ALA A 78 -3.50 0.00 8.92
C ALA A 78 -4.43 0.99 9.64
N GLY A 79 -3.87 2.09 10.12
CA GLY A 79 -4.62 3.28 10.49
C GLY A 79 -4.97 4.09 9.26
N VAL A 80 -6.15 4.67 9.23
CA VAL A 80 -6.62 5.55 8.15
C VAL A 80 -6.98 6.90 8.74
N ARG A 81 -6.37 7.96 8.21
CA ARG A 81 -6.66 9.34 8.60
C ARG A 81 -7.32 10.06 7.45
N THR A 82 -8.31 10.88 7.79
CA THR A 82 -8.99 11.79 6.88
C THR A 82 -8.84 13.21 7.42
N THR A 83 -9.46 14.18 6.77
CA THR A 83 -9.51 15.56 7.28
C THR A 83 -10.10 15.67 8.69
N ALA A 84 -10.93 14.71 9.12
CA ALA A 84 -11.52 14.68 10.47
C ALA A 84 -10.49 14.36 11.58
N ASP A 85 -9.39 13.68 11.25
CA ASP A 85 -8.30 13.36 12.20
C ASP A 85 -7.10 14.32 12.05
N GLY A 86 -7.06 15.08 10.95
CA GLY A 86 -5.84 15.67 10.44
C GLY A 86 -4.83 14.61 9.98
N PHE A 87 -3.81 15.05 9.24
CA PHE A 87 -2.80 14.16 8.69
C PHE A 87 -1.52 14.13 9.53
N PHE A 88 -1.02 12.93 9.81
CA PHE A 88 0.20 12.70 10.58
C PHE A 88 1.45 13.03 9.77
N SER A 89 1.53 12.53 8.53
CA SER A 89 2.70 12.67 7.66
C SER A 89 2.86 14.08 7.07
N GLU A 90 1.84 14.94 7.21
CA GLU A 90 1.93 16.33 6.76
C GLU A 90 2.95 17.15 7.55
N ALA A 91 3.28 16.75 8.78
CA ALA A 91 4.34 17.37 9.58
C ALA A 91 5.72 17.35 8.87
N TYR A 92 5.96 16.36 8.01
CA TYR A 92 7.21 16.25 7.24
C TYR A 92 7.24 17.16 6.00
N LEU A 93 6.14 17.83 5.67
CA LEU A 93 5.98 18.61 4.44
C LEU A 93 6.10 20.11 4.76
N ASP A 94 6.57 20.89 3.77
CA ASP A 94 6.65 22.35 3.89
C ASP A 94 5.32 23.06 3.57
N GLN A 95 4.39 22.34 2.96
CA GLN A 95 3.10 22.85 2.52
C GLN A 95 2.01 21.80 2.78
N PRO A 96 0.74 22.21 2.90
CA PRO A 96 -0.39 21.29 2.96
C PRO A 96 -0.37 20.29 1.79
N ILE A 97 -0.72 19.03 2.07
CA ILE A 97 -0.60 17.92 1.11
C ILE A 97 -1.29 18.22 -0.21
N GLU A 98 -2.49 18.80 -0.20
CA GLU A 98 -3.25 19.11 -1.42
C GLU A 98 -2.54 20.12 -2.33
N ARG A 99 -1.76 21.05 -1.77
CA ARG A 99 -0.99 22.01 -2.57
C ARG A 99 0.17 21.32 -3.27
N ILE A 100 0.89 20.45 -2.55
CA ILE A 100 2.00 19.68 -3.11
C ILE A 100 1.49 18.76 -4.22
N LEU A 101 0.40 18.03 -3.96
CA LEU A 101 -0.20 17.13 -4.96
C LEU A 101 -0.70 17.90 -6.18
N GLY A 102 -1.31 19.06 -5.98
CA GLY A 102 -1.75 19.91 -7.10
C GLY A 102 -0.59 20.42 -7.95
N GLN A 103 0.52 20.85 -7.33
CA GLN A 103 1.74 21.26 -8.02
C GLN A 103 2.37 20.09 -8.81
N ARG A 104 2.39 18.89 -8.24
CA ARG A 104 2.98 17.69 -8.87
C ARG A 104 2.13 17.14 -10.02
N SER A 105 0.80 17.16 -9.87
CA SER A 105 -0.14 16.58 -10.85
C SER A 105 -0.63 17.58 -11.90
N GLY A 106 -0.45 18.90 -11.67
CA GLY A 106 -1.04 19.95 -12.51
C GLY A 106 -2.56 20.06 -12.39
N ARG A 107 -3.18 19.41 -11.40
CA ARG A 107 -4.62 19.37 -11.18
C ARG A 107 -5.01 20.06 -9.87
N HIS A 108 -6.23 20.58 -9.79
CA HIS A 108 -6.76 20.99 -8.50
C HIS A 108 -7.03 19.77 -7.62
N VAL A 109 -6.46 19.73 -6.41
CA VAL A 109 -6.67 18.65 -5.44
C VAL A 109 -7.50 19.16 -4.28
N HIS A 110 -8.66 18.54 -4.04
CA HIS A 110 -9.47 18.84 -2.87
C HIS A 110 -8.95 18.08 -1.67
N ARG A 111 -8.58 18.80 -0.60
CA ARG A 111 -8.07 18.19 0.65
C ARG A 111 -9.02 17.13 1.24
N ALA A 112 -10.33 17.33 1.11
CA ALA A 112 -11.35 16.38 1.56
C ALA A 112 -11.35 15.06 0.76
N ARG A 113 -10.71 15.03 -0.42
CA ARG A 113 -10.53 13.85 -1.28
C ARG A 113 -9.13 13.25 -1.17
N VAL A 114 -8.38 13.62 -0.12
CA VAL A 114 -7.11 13.00 0.25
C VAL A 114 -7.33 12.20 1.54
N PHE A 115 -6.79 10.99 1.60
CA PHE A 115 -6.67 10.23 2.84
C PHE A 115 -5.23 9.76 3.06
N GLU A 116 -4.91 9.43 4.30
CA GLU A 116 -3.59 8.96 4.68
C GLU A 116 -3.66 7.53 5.24
N ILE A 117 -2.74 6.69 4.77
CA ILE A 117 -2.47 5.37 5.36
C ILE A 117 -1.34 5.52 6.38
N THR A 118 -1.60 5.08 7.59
CA THR A 118 -0.66 5.09 8.72
C THR A 118 -0.51 3.69 9.31
N THR A 119 0.61 3.46 10.00
CA THR A 119 0.87 2.24 10.79
C THR A 119 0.52 0.93 10.07
N LEU A 120 0.90 0.82 8.79
CA LEU A 120 0.63 -0.37 7.97
C LEU A 120 1.49 -1.54 8.42
N VAL A 121 0.84 -2.67 8.71
CA VAL A 121 1.49 -3.91 9.14
C VAL A 121 0.85 -5.12 8.47
N SER A 122 1.64 -6.18 8.36
CA SER A 122 1.20 -7.51 7.94
C SER A 122 1.94 -8.56 8.74
N ARG A 123 1.27 -9.67 9.07
CA ARG A 123 1.90 -10.83 9.71
C ARG A 123 2.88 -11.55 8.78
N ARG A 124 2.64 -11.45 7.47
CA ARG A 124 3.51 -12.02 6.44
C ARG A 124 3.80 -10.98 5.37
N ALA A 125 5.06 -10.91 4.96
CA ALA A 125 5.53 -9.89 4.03
C ALA A 125 4.86 -9.95 2.64
N ASP A 126 4.40 -11.12 2.21
CA ASP A 126 3.70 -11.34 0.94
C ASP A 126 2.29 -10.73 0.90
N LEU A 127 1.70 -10.46 2.08
CA LEU A 127 0.36 -9.85 2.18
C LEU A 127 0.40 -8.32 2.04
N SER A 128 1.56 -7.68 2.27
CA SER A 128 1.66 -6.22 2.38
C SER A 128 1.20 -5.49 1.12
N ALA A 129 1.60 -5.97 -0.06
CA ALA A 129 1.24 -5.32 -1.32
C ALA A 129 -0.25 -5.47 -1.64
N GLY A 130 -0.80 -6.68 -1.50
CA GLY A 130 -2.22 -6.93 -1.72
C GLY A 130 -3.08 -6.15 -0.74
N PHE A 131 -2.71 -6.12 0.54
CA PHE A 131 -3.41 -5.32 1.54
C PHE A 131 -3.31 -3.82 1.25
N PHE A 132 -2.12 -3.34 0.88
CA PHE A 132 -1.95 -1.97 0.43
C PHE A 132 -2.83 -1.65 -0.76
N HIS A 133 -3.01 -2.56 -1.73
CA HIS A 133 -3.92 -2.38 -2.87
C HIS A 133 -5.40 -2.39 -2.49
N SER A 134 -5.78 -3.12 -1.44
CA SER A 134 -7.18 -3.15 -0.98
C SER A 134 -7.60 -1.87 -0.23
N LEU A 135 -6.72 -1.28 0.61
CA LEU A 135 -6.92 0.01 1.34
C LEU A 135 -7.42 1.21 0.49
N ALA A 136 -6.57 2.04 -0.10
CA ALA A 136 -6.50 2.02 -1.55
C ALA A 136 -7.80 1.87 -2.39
N CYS A 137 -8.15 0.66 -2.85
CA CYS A 137 -9.38 0.43 -3.63
C CYS A 137 -10.61 0.85 -2.84
N ARG A 138 -10.61 0.55 -1.53
CA ARG A 138 -11.63 1.03 -0.61
C ARG A 138 -11.65 2.56 -0.52
N GLY A 139 -10.51 3.24 -0.48
CA GLY A 139 -10.43 4.70 -0.51
C GLY A 139 -11.06 5.29 -1.78
N ALA A 140 -10.80 4.70 -2.95
CA ALA A 140 -11.44 5.14 -4.19
C ALA A 140 -12.96 4.94 -4.16
N LEU A 141 -13.44 3.80 -3.64
CA LEU A 141 -14.88 3.56 -3.45
C LEU A 141 -15.51 4.54 -2.46
N ASP A 142 -14.76 4.98 -1.46
CA ASP A 142 -15.19 6.00 -0.49
C ASP A 142 -15.06 7.44 -1.04
N GLY A 143 -14.68 7.61 -2.32
CA GLY A 143 -14.66 8.90 -3.03
C GLY A 143 -13.35 9.70 -2.96
N TYR A 144 -12.29 9.13 -2.40
CA TYR A 144 -10.97 9.75 -2.35
C TYR A 144 -10.25 9.64 -3.69
N ASP A 145 -9.56 10.72 -4.08
CA ASP A 145 -8.74 10.78 -5.30
C ASP A 145 -7.29 10.40 -5.04
N TRP A 146 -6.80 10.67 -3.82
CA TRP A 146 -5.40 10.54 -3.46
C TRP A 146 -5.22 9.81 -2.14
N CYS A 147 -4.21 8.96 -2.10
CA CYS A 147 -3.66 8.40 -0.89
C CYS A 147 -2.24 8.89 -0.69
N PHE A 148 -1.86 9.20 0.55
CA PHE A 148 -0.46 9.41 0.90
C PHE A 148 -0.10 8.72 2.21
N PHE A 149 1.18 8.49 2.43
CA PHE A 149 1.67 7.67 3.54
C PHE A 149 3.17 7.86 3.74
N THR A 150 3.65 7.54 4.93
CA THR A 150 5.09 7.45 5.21
C THR A 150 5.56 6.01 5.04
N ALA A 151 6.42 5.76 4.05
CA ALA A 151 6.91 4.43 3.69
C ALA A 151 8.40 4.28 3.95
N THR A 152 8.80 3.17 4.58
CA THR A 152 10.21 2.76 4.69
C THR A 152 10.80 2.51 3.30
N ALA A 153 12.13 2.53 3.18
CA ALA A 153 12.80 2.26 1.90
C ALA A 153 12.36 0.93 1.27
N ARG A 154 12.24 -0.14 2.09
CA ARG A 154 11.77 -1.46 1.66
C ARG A 154 10.35 -1.44 1.12
N LEU A 155 9.41 -0.79 1.81
CA LEU A 155 8.02 -0.71 1.37
C LEU A 155 7.92 0.13 0.09
N ARG A 156 8.64 1.25 0.01
CA ARG A 156 8.69 2.10 -1.19
C ARG A 156 9.19 1.33 -2.41
N GLN A 157 10.24 0.51 -2.27
CA GLN A 157 10.74 -0.35 -3.35
C GLN A 157 9.71 -1.40 -3.80
N LEU A 158 9.01 -2.02 -2.84
CA LEU A 158 7.95 -2.98 -3.14
C LEU A 158 6.81 -2.31 -3.94
N LEU A 159 6.31 -1.18 -3.47
CA LEU A 159 5.20 -0.47 -4.09
C LEU A 159 5.57 0.12 -5.45
N ALA A 160 6.76 0.71 -5.60
CA ALA A 160 7.21 1.24 -6.88
C ALA A 160 7.32 0.16 -7.99
N ARG A 161 7.59 -1.10 -7.62
CA ARG A 161 7.63 -2.23 -8.57
C ARG A 161 6.24 -2.69 -9.00
N LEU A 162 5.27 -2.62 -8.12
CA LEU A 162 3.93 -3.17 -8.34
C LEU A 162 2.94 -2.13 -8.84
N TYR A 163 3.08 -0.87 -8.42
CA TYR A 163 2.07 0.17 -8.50
C TYR A 163 2.63 1.54 -8.95
N PRO A 164 3.24 1.65 -10.15
CA PRO A 164 3.72 2.94 -10.66
C PRO A 164 2.57 3.78 -11.25
N PRO A 165 2.61 5.13 -11.13
CA PRO A 165 3.66 5.95 -10.52
C PRO A 165 3.47 6.18 -9.00
N LEU A 166 4.53 5.92 -8.23
CA LEU A 166 4.61 6.27 -6.80
C LEU A 166 5.40 7.59 -6.65
N LEU A 167 4.74 8.65 -6.17
CA LEU A 167 5.36 9.95 -5.98
C LEU A 167 6.06 10.02 -4.63
N VAL A 168 7.36 10.33 -4.60
CA VAL A 168 8.09 10.63 -3.36
C VAL A 168 8.08 12.13 -3.12
N LEU A 169 7.49 12.56 -2.01
CA LEU A 169 7.23 13.97 -1.71
C LEU A 169 8.32 14.60 -0.84
N ALA A 170 8.72 13.92 0.24
CA ALA A 170 9.74 14.39 1.18
C ALA A 170 10.34 13.23 1.99
N GLN A 171 11.54 13.41 2.54
CA GLN A 171 12.05 12.51 3.58
C GLN A 171 11.28 12.75 4.88
N ALA A 172 11.01 11.68 5.65
CA ALA A 172 10.40 11.82 6.97
C ALA A 172 11.50 12.13 7.99
N ASP A 173 11.83 13.41 8.10
CA ASP A 173 12.79 13.93 9.07
C ASP A 173 12.22 13.81 10.49
N PRO A 174 12.84 13.02 11.40
CA PRO A 174 12.37 12.89 12.77
C PRO A 174 12.32 14.21 13.53
N ALA A 175 13.12 15.22 13.16
CA ALA A 175 13.11 16.54 13.82
C ALA A 175 11.76 17.27 13.65
N ARG A 176 10.95 16.88 12.66
CA ARG A 176 9.63 17.46 12.39
C ARG A 176 8.50 16.79 13.16
N GLN A 177 8.78 15.73 13.91
CA GLN A 177 7.77 14.97 14.65
C GLN A 177 8.06 14.99 16.15
N ALA A 178 7.15 15.59 16.93
CA ALA A 178 7.34 15.76 18.38
C ALA A 178 7.58 14.42 19.11
N ASP A 179 6.87 13.37 18.69
CA ASP A 179 6.97 12.04 19.31
C ASP A 179 7.89 11.09 18.52
N ALA A 180 8.87 11.60 17.79
CA ALA A 180 9.80 10.77 16.99
C ALA A 180 10.49 9.68 17.83
N ALA A 181 10.85 9.97 19.09
CA ALA A 181 11.47 8.99 19.98
C ALA A 181 10.59 7.76 20.25
N ALA A 182 9.26 7.91 20.24
CA ALA A 182 8.35 6.78 20.42
C ALA A 182 8.40 5.77 19.26
N TRP A 183 8.96 6.15 18.10
CA TRP A 183 9.11 5.27 16.95
C TRP A 183 10.40 4.42 16.98
N GLY A 184 11.22 4.55 18.01
CA GLY A 184 12.46 3.78 18.17
C GLY A 184 13.37 3.91 16.94
N ARG A 185 13.78 2.77 16.37
CA ARG A 185 14.66 2.69 15.20
C ARG A 185 13.93 2.85 13.85
N TYR A 186 12.66 3.25 13.84
CA TYR A 186 11.89 3.36 12.58
C TYR A 186 12.56 4.29 11.56
N TYR A 187 13.11 5.42 12.00
CA TYR A 187 13.75 6.40 11.10
C TYR A 187 15.05 5.89 10.48
N GLU A 188 15.70 4.88 11.06
CA GLU A 188 16.87 4.21 10.43
C GLU A 188 16.49 3.51 9.12
N SER A 189 15.19 3.25 8.89
CA SER A 189 14.68 2.64 7.65
C SER A 189 14.52 3.60 6.46
N ALA A 190 15.05 4.83 6.59
CA ALA A 190 14.92 5.93 5.63
C ALA A 190 13.47 6.13 5.14
N PRO A 191 12.51 6.38 6.07
CA PRO A 191 11.13 6.61 5.72
C PRO A 191 10.97 7.89 4.90
N ALA A 192 10.08 7.86 3.91
CA ALA A 192 9.73 9.02 3.09
C ALA A 192 8.22 9.13 2.94
N VAL A 193 7.72 10.36 2.86
CA VAL A 193 6.33 10.63 2.50
C VAL A 193 6.15 10.36 1.02
N CYS A 194 5.24 9.47 0.69
CA CYS A 194 4.88 9.09 -0.65
C CYS A 194 3.40 9.34 -0.90
N ALA A 195 3.01 9.53 -2.16
CA ALA A 195 1.63 9.63 -2.60
C ALA A 195 1.39 8.86 -3.89
N ALA A 196 0.13 8.44 -4.07
CA ALA A 196 -0.36 7.80 -5.28
C ALA A 196 -1.80 8.27 -5.55
N ASP A 197 -2.11 8.44 -6.84
CA ASP A 197 -3.46 8.64 -7.38
C ASP A 197 -3.85 7.48 -8.30
N ASP A 198 -5.04 7.59 -8.90
CA ASP A 198 -5.54 6.70 -9.95
C ASP A 198 -5.66 5.22 -9.53
N TRP A 199 -6.29 5.04 -8.38
CA TRP A 199 -6.37 3.77 -7.69
C TRP A 199 -6.94 2.56 -8.47
N PRO A 200 -7.97 2.67 -9.34
CA PRO A 200 -8.51 1.48 -10.02
C PRO A 200 -7.54 0.83 -11.01
N PHE A 201 -6.40 1.46 -11.33
CA PHE A 201 -5.40 0.93 -12.28
C PHE A 201 -4.08 0.48 -11.66
N LEU A 202 -4.02 0.34 -10.33
CA LEU A 202 -2.92 -0.34 -9.64
C LEU A 202 -2.97 -1.86 -9.86
N SER A 203 -2.94 -2.29 -11.11
CA SER A 203 -2.61 -3.67 -11.47
C SER A 203 -1.09 -3.85 -11.33
N PRO A 204 -0.60 -5.01 -10.81
CA PRO A 204 0.82 -5.30 -10.85
C PRO A 204 1.31 -5.16 -12.30
N GLY A 205 2.18 -4.18 -12.55
CA GLY A 205 2.79 -4.01 -13.87
C GLY A 205 3.50 -5.31 -14.29
N PRO A 206 3.58 -5.61 -15.61
CA PRO A 206 4.28 -6.81 -16.05
C PRO A 206 5.71 -6.79 -15.53
N THR A 207 6.06 -7.80 -14.74
CA THR A 207 7.41 -8.03 -14.24
C THR A 207 8.34 -8.03 -15.45
N ARG A 208 9.22 -7.03 -15.56
CA ARG A 208 10.26 -7.01 -16.59
C ARG A 208 11.29 -8.07 -16.21
N THR A 209 11.03 -9.32 -16.56
CA THR A 209 12.05 -10.35 -16.59
C THR A 209 13.09 -9.93 -17.62
N ALA A 210 14.35 -9.91 -17.18
CA ALA A 210 15.49 -9.70 -18.04
C ALA A 210 15.53 -10.83 -19.09
N GLU A 211 15.48 -10.45 -20.36
CA GLU A 211 16.11 -11.20 -21.44
C GLU A 211 16.92 -10.21 -22.28
N ALA A 212 18.15 -10.01 -21.82
CA ALA A 212 19.27 -9.70 -22.69
C ALA A 212 19.75 -11.03 -23.29
N ALA A 213 19.47 -11.21 -24.58
CA ALA A 213 19.92 -12.23 -25.56
C ALA A 213 18.67 -12.63 -26.37
N ALA A 214 18.56 -12.48 -27.68
CA ALA A 214 19.57 -12.48 -28.72
C ALA A 214 19.16 -11.50 -29.82
N GLY A 215 20.11 -10.66 -30.22
CA GLY A 215 19.98 -9.74 -31.34
C GLY A 215 21.37 -9.38 -31.84
N ALA A 216 22.02 -10.29 -32.54
CA ALA A 216 23.08 -10.00 -33.51
C ALA A 216 23.37 -11.27 -34.32
N ALA A 217 22.58 -11.47 -35.38
CA ALA A 217 23.10 -12.10 -36.59
C ALA A 217 23.77 -10.99 -37.40
N HIS A 218 25.09 -11.05 -37.58
CA HIS A 218 25.73 -10.46 -38.74
C HIS A 218 27.05 -11.18 -39.03
N ALA A 219 27.09 -11.75 -40.25
CA ALA A 219 28.24 -12.28 -40.99
C ALA A 219 28.84 -13.60 -40.49
#